data_AF-A0A2T0UD31-F1
#
_entry.id   AF-A0A2T0UD31-F1
#
_cell.length_a   1.000
_cell.length_b   1.000
_cell.length_c   1.000
_cell.angle_alpha   90.00
_cell.angle_beta   90.00
_cell.angle_gamma   90.00
#
_symmetry.space_group_name_H-M   'P 1'
#
loop_
_entity.id
_entity.type
_entity.pdbx_description
1 polymer ?
#
loop_
_entity_poly.entity_id
_entity_poly.type
_entity_poly.pdbx_seq_one_letter_code
_entity_poly.pdbx_strand_id
1 'polypeptide(L)'
;MVHGLAASAAVPRGMLVADAWSQLGDAVAPLSNASGRPLARTVKLLLDPLVLRPAQNPRFSGGVVAIEHVDALRNAILDAGPALAATAAWFQLLKRARRRAGVTEGHPQDLYFQRCYELAHVHGDPAALPGAAEIAAEAVAEVHAERGEVSVDGLRRFLTDPARSAELAGLLHDAWSQRPEPAAAEPHPGVAAFLDDCATAPDPRLWRALADAAVGTAEAASLDRPGVALGYGLTGRDRPAAPELGERASKRKLPKPFDRSIMERLFAAFTAWFQRESMADIPALVTGEIRRSAAPWQLAEEPSRVAMALGRDASAGLGADEPPEAASDANARLLNRWRRESYVHRVLRLPDPSAMGWEVRGTRRAYMRRLWVRLHGRELRGEATAADEVWDLLDGALRSVVMDQRDRLKRSLEREGDRS
;
A
#
# COMPACT_ATOMS: atom_id res chain seq x y z
N MET A 1 47.77 18.88 -25.30
CA MET A 1 47.13 17.55 -25.18
C MET A 1 45.86 17.72 -24.38
N VAL A 2 44.72 17.81 -25.08
CA VAL A 2 43.39 17.92 -24.49
C VAL A 2 42.91 16.48 -24.26
N HIS A 3 42.87 16.02 -23.01
CA HIS A 3 42.19 14.77 -22.66
C HIS A 3 40.72 15.09 -22.39
N GLY A 4 39.87 14.48 -23.23
CA GLY A 4 38.45 14.77 -23.32
C GLY A 4 37.68 14.39 -22.06
N LEU A 5 36.88 15.35 -21.60
CA LEU A 5 35.64 15.09 -20.89
C LEU A 5 34.65 14.46 -21.87
N ALA A 6 34.74 13.14 -22.06
CA ALA A 6 33.62 12.38 -22.58
C ALA A 6 32.56 12.36 -21.48
N ALA A 7 31.63 13.31 -21.52
CA ALA A 7 30.37 13.17 -20.79
C ALA A 7 29.74 11.86 -21.26
N SER A 8 29.71 10.85 -20.39
CA SER A 8 28.99 9.59 -20.64
C SER A 8 27.52 9.98 -20.84
N ALA A 9 27.11 10.09 -22.10
CA ALA A 9 25.74 10.40 -22.42
C ALA A 9 24.88 9.18 -22.03
N ALA A 10 23.80 9.45 -21.31
CA ALA A 10 22.91 8.43 -20.77
C ALA A 10 21.49 8.73 -21.26
N VAL A 11 20.75 7.68 -21.61
CA VAL A 11 19.40 7.79 -22.19
C VAL A 11 18.37 7.40 -21.13
N PRO A 12 17.23 8.13 -21.01
CA PRO A 12 16.16 7.76 -20.10
C PRO A 12 15.65 6.32 -20.37
N ARG A 13 15.70 5.46 -19.35
CA ARG A 13 15.31 4.04 -19.47
C ARG A 13 13.90 3.86 -20.01
N GLY A 14 12.96 4.67 -19.51
CA GLY A 14 11.56 4.61 -19.94
C GLY A 14 11.36 4.91 -21.42
N MET A 15 12.23 5.72 -22.02
CA MET A 15 12.21 6.00 -23.46
C MET A 15 12.68 4.78 -24.26
N LEU A 16 13.77 4.15 -23.84
CA LEU A 16 14.30 2.94 -24.49
C LEU A 16 13.31 1.77 -24.44
N VAL A 17 12.68 1.55 -23.27
CA VAL A 17 11.65 0.52 -23.10
C VAL A 17 10.46 0.80 -24.00
N ALA A 18 9.98 2.05 -24.05
CA ALA A 18 8.86 2.41 -24.91
C ALA A 18 9.18 2.23 -26.40
N ASP A 19 10.39 2.59 -26.83
CA ASP A 19 10.83 2.46 -28.21
C ASP A 19 10.94 0.99 -28.64
N ALA A 20 11.66 0.16 -27.88
CA ALA A 20 11.79 -1.26 -28.15
C ALA A 20 10.42 -1.99 -28.11
N TRP A 21 9.56 -1.61 -27.17
CA TRP A 21 8.22 -2.20 -27.06
C TRP A 21 7.33 -1.86 -28.27
N SER A 22 7.42 -0.64 -28.79
CA SER A 22 6.61 -0.23 -29.96
C SER A 22 6.92 -1.06 -31.21
N GLN A 23 8.16 -1.54 -31.35
CA GLN A 23 8.61 -2.40 -32.45
C GLN A 23 8.04 -3.82 -32.38
N LEU A 24 7.53 -4.26 -31.22
CA LEU A 24 6.85 -5.55 -31.09
C LEU A 24 5.44 -5.56 -31.74
N GLY A 25 4.90 -4.38 -32.05
CA GLY A 25 3.62 -4.21 -32.75
C GLY A 25 2.41 -4.72 -31.98
N ASP A 26 1.35 -5.05 -32.72
CA ASP A 26 0.02 -5.36 -32.16
C ASP A 26 -0.02 -6.71 -31.41
N ALA A 27 0.96 -7.58 -31.61
CA ALA A 27 1.04 -8.87 -30.94
C ALA A 27 1.10 -8.75 -29.40
N VAL A 28 1.60 -7.63 -28.88
CA VAL A 28 1.65 -7.34 -27.44
C VAL A 28 0.54 -6.41 -26.95
N ALA A 29 -0.45 -6.07 -27.79
CA ALA A 29 -1.53 -5.13 -27.44
C ALA A 29 -2.25 -5.43 -26.10
N PRO A 30 -2.53 -6.70 -25.72
CA PRO A 30 -3.08 -7.04 -24.39
C PRO A 30 -2.23 -6.59 -23.18
N LEU A 31 -0.95 -6.33 -23.39
CA LEU A 31 0.04 -5.91 -22.40
C LEU A 31 0.41 -4.41 -22.55
N SER A 32 -0.25 -3.70 -23.47
CA SER A 32 -0.01 -2.30 -23.82
C SER A 32 -1.13 -1.38 -23.31
N ASN A 33 -0.82 -0.09 -23.19
CA ASN A 33 -1.80 0.98 -22.99
C ASN A 33 -2.32 1.50 -24.34
N ALA A 34 -3.24 2.47 -24.30
CA ALA A 34 -3.85 3.06 -25.50
C ALA A 34 -2.85 3.78 -26.43
N SER A 35 -1.65 4.13 -25.93
CA SER A 35 -0.58 4.76 -26.71
C SER A 35 0.44 3.74 -27.24
N GLY A 36 0.15 2.44 -27.19
CA GLY A 36 1.05 1.37 -27.65
C GLY A 36 2.29 1.16 -26.77
N ARG A 37 2.34 1.76 -25.57
CA ARG A 37 3.44 1.59 -24.61
C ARG A 37 3.12 0.47 -23.62
N PRO A 38 4.11 -0.17 -22.98
CA PRO A 38 3.82 -1.20 -22.00
C PRO A 38 3.06 -0.61 -20.81
N LEU A 39 2.12 -1.37 -20.25
CA LEU A 39 1.48 -1.01 -18.99
C LEU A 39 2.52 -0.93 -17.87
N ALA A 40 2.28 -0.11 -16.85
CA ALA A 40 3.16 -0.06 -15.67
C ALA A 40 3.35 -1.44 -15.02
N ARG A 41 2.31 -2.27 -15.03
CA ARG A 41 2.38 -3.67 -14.56
C ARG A 41 3.12 -4.60 -15.51
N THR A 42 3.07 -4.36 -16.82
CA THR A 42 3.89 -5.11 -17.79
C THR A 42 5.37 -4.89 -17.50
N VAL A 43 5.77 -3.64 -17.21
CA VAL A 43 7.15 -3.34 -16.77
C VAL A 43 7.46 -4.08 -15.46
N LYS A 44 6.62 -3.88 -14.44
CA LYS A 44 6.86 -4.40 -13.08
C LYS A 44 6.82 -5.93 -12.96
N LEU A 45 5.97 -6.61 -13.71
CA LEU A 45 5.67 -8.04 -13.51
C LEU A 45 6.23 -8.94 -14.60
N LEU A 46 6.58 -8.39 -15.77
CA LEU A 46 7.14 -9.15 -16.89
C LEU A 46 8.55 -8.64 -17.22
N LEU A 47 8.69 -7.38 -17.63
CA LEU A 47 9.96 -6.89 -18.16
C LEU A 47 11.05 -6.90 -17.10
N ASP A 48 10.84 -6.26 -15.95
CA ASP A 48 11.86 -6.19 -14.90
C ASP A 48 12.21 -7.57 -14.33
N PRO A 49 11.25 -8.42 -13.90
CA PRO A 49 11.60 -9.69 -13.28
C PRO A 49 12.02 -10.80 -14.25
N LEU A 50 11.53 -10.82 -15.50
CA LEU A 50 11.68 -11.98 -16.38
C LEU A 50 12.56 -11.72 -17.61
N VAL A 51 12.53 -10.49 -18.15
CA VAL A 51 13.25 -10.13 -19.39
C VAL A 51 14.56 -9.39 -19.09
N LEU A 52 14.48 -8.25 -18.42
CA LEU A 52 15.62 -7.36 -18.14
C LEU A 52 16.40 -7.82 -16.90
N ARG A 53 15.71 -8.37 -15.90
CA ARG A 53 16.29 -8.89 -14.65
C ARG A 53 17.32 -7.95 -14.01
N PRO A 54 16.97 -6.72 -13.60
CA PRO A 54 17.95 -5.74 -13.11
C PRO A 54 18.84 -6.21 -11.95
N ALA A 55 18.36 -7.15 -11.13
CA ALA A 55 19.19 -7.77 -10.08
C ALA A 55 20.37 -8.58 -10.66
N GLN A 56 20.16 -9.24 -11.79
CA GLN A 56 21.19 -10.01 -12.52
C GLN A 56 21.91 -9.15 -13.58
N ASN A 57 21.26 -8.08 -14.03
CA ASN A 57 21.78 -7.11 -14.99
C ASN A 57 21.74 -5.69 -14.40
N PRO A 58 22.60 -5.33 -13.43
CA PRO A 58 22.57 -4.02 -12.76
C PRO A 58 22.63 -2.82 -13.72
N ARG A 59 23.27 -3.00 -14.88
CA ARG A 59 23.30 -2.03 -16.00
C ARG A 59 21.93 -1.57 -16.50
N PHE A 60 20.85 -2.30 -16.20
CA PHE A 60 19.47 -1.96 -16.58
C PHE A 60 18.63 -1.40 -15.42
N SER A 61 19.18 -1.27 -14.21
CA SER A 61 18.44 -0.91 -12.98
C SER A 61 18.16 0.58 -12.81
N GLY A 62 18.96 1.45 -13.41
CA GLY A 62 18.87 2.90 -13.23
C GLY A 62 17.71 3.55 -13.99
N GLY A 63 17.29 4.75 -13.56
CA GLY A 63 16.34 5.57 -14.34
C GLY A 63 16.89 6.05 -15.69
N VAL A 64 18.22 6.00 -15.84
CA VAL A 64 18.97 6.24 -17.07
C VAL A 64 19.87 5.04 -17.37
N VAL A 65 20.15 4.81 -18.64
CA VAL A 65 21.00 3.73 -19.14
C VAL A 65 22.16 4.35 -19.92
N ALA A 66 23.38 3.92 -19.61
CA ALA A 66 24.58 4.38 -20.32
C ALA A 66 24.50 3.99 -21.80
N ILE A 67 25.01 4.85 -22.70
CA ILE A 67 24.92 4.64 -24.16
C ILE A 67 25.42 3.25 -24.59
N GLU A 68 26.51 2.77 -24.00
CA GLU A 68 27.09 1.45 -24.29
C GLU A 68 26.17 0.26 -23.96
N HIS A 69 25.06 0.50 -23.26
CA HIS A 69 24.09 -0.52 -22.85
C HIS A 69 22.71 -0.33 -23.50
N VAL A 70 22.53 0.69 -24.32
CA VAL A 70 21.27 0.99 -25.02
C VAL A 70 20.84 -0.18 -25.90
N ASP A 71 21.74 -0.64 -26.78
CA ASP A 71 21.43 -1.74 -27.70
C ASP A 71 21.18 -3.05 -26.95
N ALA A 72 21.95 -3.32 -25.90
CA ALA A 72 21.76 -4.51 -25.09
C ALA A 72 20.37 -4.54 -24.42
N LEU A 73 19.88 -3.40 -23.92
CA LEU A 73 18.55 -3.32 -23.34
C LEU A 73 17.46 -3.50 -24.40
N ARG A 74 17.60 -2.81 -25.54
CA ARG A 74 16.64 -2.89 -26.66
C ARG A 74 16.54 -4.33 -27.15
N ASN A 75 17.68 -4.96 -27.43
CA ASN A 75 17.74 -6.34 -27.93
C ASN A 75 17.14 -7.32 -26.92
N ALA A 76 17.39 -7.18 -25.62
CA ALA A 76 16.76 -8.03 -24.61
C ALA A 76 15.22 -8.01 -24.69
N ILE A 77 14.62 -6.87 -25.02
CA ILE A 77 13.16 -6.75 -25.19
C ILE A 77 12.71 -7.33 -26.54
N LEU A 78 13.42 -7.00 -27.62
CA LEU A 78 13.10 -7.46 -28.98
C LEU A 78 13.23 -8.98 -29.11
N ASP A 79 14.30 -9.56 -28.56
CA ASP A 79 14.57 -11.00 -28.53
C ASP A 79 13.50 -11.75 -27.72
N ALA A 80 12.95 -11.11 -26.67
CA ALA A 80 11.83 -11.64 -25.90
C ALA A 80 10.47 -11.50 -26.62
N GLY A 81 10.42 -10.84 -27.77
CA GLY A 81 9.20 -10.51 -28.52
C GLY A 81 8.26 -11.70 -28.76
N PRO A 82 8.73 -12.84 -29.30
CA PRO A 82 7.87 -14.01 -29.51
C PRO A 82 7.25 -14.54 -28.21
N ALA A 83 8.03 -14.61 -27.12
CA ALA A 83 7.53 -15.04 -25.82
C ALA A 83 6.51 -14.03 -25.25
N LEU A 84 6.75 -12.72 -25.41
CA LEU A 84 5.83 -11.67 -24.98
C LEU A 84 4.52 -11.68 -25.77
N ALA A 85 4.56 -11.96 -27.07
CA ALA A 85 3.39 -12.15 -27.92
C ALA A 85 2.55 -13.37 -27.48
N ALA A 86 3.20 -14.51 -27.28
CA ALA A 86 2.53 -15.71 -26.75
C ALA A 86 1.96 -15.46 -25.34
N THR A 87 2.68 -14.73 -24.48
CA THR A 87 2.20 -14.30 -23.15
C THR A 87 0.92 -13.48 -23.27
N ALA A 88 0.86 -12.54 -24.21
CA ALA A 88 -0.30 -11.72 -24.45
C ALA A 88 -1.52 -12.54 -24.93
N ALA A 89 -1.29 -13.54 -25.78
CA ALA A 89 -2.32 -14.47 -26.25
C ALA A 89 -2.85 -15.36 -25.11
N TRP A 90 -1.96 -15.95 -24.29
CA TRP A 90 -2.32 -16.70 -23.09
C TRP A 90 -3.14 -15.85 -22.12
N PHE A 91 -2.77 -14.58 -21.92
CA PHE A 91 -3.49 -13.70 -21.01
C PHE A 91 -4.96 -13.49 -21.43
N GLN A 92 -5.24 -13.41 -22.73
CA GLN A 92 -6.62 -13.33 -23.21
C GLN A 92 -7.39 -14.65 -23.01
N LEU A 93 -6.75 -15.80 -23.11
CA LEU A 93 -7.36 -17.10 -22.78
C LEU A 93 -7.64 -17.23 -21.29
N LEU A 94 -6.69 -16.90 -20.41
CA LEU A 94 -6.89 -16.95 -18.96
C LEU A 94 -7.98 -15.97 -18.52
N LYS A 95 -8.10 -14.78 -19.13
CA LYS A 95 -9.25 -13.89 -18.89
C LYS A 95 -10.59 -14.51 -19.30
N ARG A 96 -10.64 -15.25 -20.40
CA ARG A 96 -11.85 -15.98 -20.82
C ARG A 96 -12.17 -17.14 -19.86
N ALA A 97 -11.18 -17.93 -19.48
CA ALA A 97 -11.32 -19.00 -18.49
C ALA A 97 -11.79 -18.47 -17.13
N ARG A 98 -11.15 -17.40 -16.62
CA ARG A 98 -11.55 -16.70 -15.39
C ARG A 98 -13.02 -16.29 -15.39
N ARG A 99 -13.48 -15.69 -16.50
CA ARG A 99 -14.89 -15.27 -16.63
C ARG A 99 -15.85 -16.47 -16.63
N ARG A 100 -15.50 -17.56 -17.32
CA ARG A 100 -16.28 -18.81 -17.34
C ARG A 100 -16.37 -19.44 -15.94
N ALA A 101 -15.28 -19.40 -15.17
CA ALA A 101 -15.23 -19.89 -13.81
C ALA A 101 -15.89 -18.97 -12.77
N GLY A 102 -16.49 -17.83 -13.17
CA GLY A 102 -17.12 -16.89 -12.25
C GLY A 102 -16.14 -16.19 -11.29
N VAL A 103 -14.84 -16.29 -11.53
CA VAL A 103 -13.81 -15.72 -10.66
C VAL A 103 -13.82 -14.20 -10.76
N THR A 104 -14.12 -13.54 -9.65
CA THR A 104 -14.13 -12.07 -9.56
C THR A 104 -12.99 -11.50 -8.72
N GLU A 105 -12.33 -12.33 -7.90
CA GLU A 105 -11.23 -11.92 -7.01
C GLU A 105 -9.92 -11.63 -7.78
N GLY A 106 -9.16 -10.65 -7.26
CA GLY A 106 -7.81 -10.30 -7.69
C GLY A 106 -7.73 -9.56 -9.03
N HIS A 107 -6.69 -8.74 -9.19
CA HIS A 107 -6.46 -8.00 -10.43
C HIS A 107 -5.83 -8.92 -11.48
N PRO A 108 -6.43 -9.16 -12.65
CA PRO A 108 -5.99 -10.19 -13.58
C PRO A 108 -4.50 -10.13 -13.97
N GLN A 109 -3.95 -8.92 -14.12
CA GLN A 109 -2.53 -8.77 -14.47
C GLN A 109 -1.61 -9.23 -13.32
N ASP A 110 -1.99 -8.95 -12.07
CA ASP A 110 -1.21 -9.35 -10.90
C ASP A 110 -1.24 -10.88 -10.72
N LEU A 111 -2.34 -11.52 -11.14
CA LEU A 111 -2.53 -12.97 -11.00
C LEU A 111 -1.91 -13.80 -12.11
N TYR A 112 -1.99 -13.31 -13.35
CA TYR A 112 -1.76 -14.18 -14.51
C TYR A 112 -0.58 -13.78 -15.36
N PHE A 113 0.04 -12.61 -15.21
CA PHE A 113 1.14 -12.21 -16.09
C PHE A 113 2.31 -13.19 -16.07
N GLN A 114 2.84 -13.51 -14.88
CA GLN A 114 3.96 -14.46 -14.76
C GLN A 114 3.55 -15.86 -15.23
N ARG A 115 2.36 -16.34 -14.81
CA ARG A 115 1.84 -17.63 -15.27
C ARG A 115 1.66 -17.70 -16.80
N CYS A 116 1.22 -16.62 -17.44
CA CYS A 116 1.12 -16.56 -18.91
C CYS A 116 2.49 -16.59 -19.58
N TYR A 117 3.51 -16.01 -18.94
CA TYR A 117 4.88 -16.04 -19.44
C TYR A 117 5.51 -17.43 -19.32
N GLU A 118 5.22 -18.15 -18.24
CA GLU A 118 5.57 -19.56 -18.08
C GLU A 118 4.88 -20.41 -19.15
N LEU A 119 3.56 -20.27 -19.32
CA LEU A 119 2.81 -20.99 -20.35
C LEU A 119 3.34 -20.68 -21.76
N ALA A 120 3.73 -19.44 -22.03
CA ALA A 120 4.37 -19.06 -23.30
C ALA A 120 5.71 -19.77 -23.51
N HIS A 121 6.52 -19.97 -22.46
CA HIS A 121 7.79 -20.69 -22.57
C HIS A 121 7.61 -22.21 -22.70
N VAL A 122 6.63 -22.77 -21.98
CA VAL A 122 6.38 -24.21 -21.96
C VAL A 122 5.64 -24.67 -23.22
N HIS A 123 4.68 -23.87 -23.68
CA HIS A 123 3.73 -24.28 -24.72
C HIS A 123 3.74 -23.40 -25.97
N GLY A 124 4.47 -22.28 -25.98
CA GLY A 124 4.47 -21.36 -27.12
C GLY A 124 3.14 -20.61 -27.29
N ASP A 125 2.81 -20.29 -28.54
CA ASP A 125 1.56 -19.58 -28.88
C ASP A 125 0.34 -20.50 -28.72
N PRO A 126 -0.64 -20.13 -27.88
CA PRO A 126 -1.82 -20.95 -27.67
C PRO A 126 -2.72 -21.09 -28.91
N ALA A 127 -2.60 -20.22 -29.92
CA ALA A 127 -3.37 -20.34 -31.16
C ALA A 127 -2.99 -21.59 -31.96
N ALA A 128 -1.74 -22.06 -31.81
CA ALA A 128 -1.23 -23.25 -32.48
C ALA A 128 -1.41 -24.54 -31.67
N LEU A 129 -1.96 -24.45 -30.45
CA LEU A 129 -1.99 -25.55 -29.49
C LEU A 129 -3.42 -26.12 -29.29
N PRO A 130 -3.67 -27.37 -29.69
CA PRO A 130 -4.88 -28.08 -29.30
C PRO A 130 -4.98 -28.18 -27.77
N GLY A 131 -6.17 -27.91 -27.21
CA GLY A 131 -6.37 -27.96 -25.76
C GLY A 131 -5.90 -26.71 -24.99
N ALA A 132 -5.42 -25.65 -25.65
CA ALA A 132 -5.02 -24.41 -24.97
C ALA A 132 -6.12 -23.81 -24.05
N ALA A 133 -7.39 -24.00 -24.40
CA ALA A 133 -8.52 -23.55 -23.58
C ALA A 133 -8.70 -24.34 -22.29
N GLU A 134 -8.31 -25.62 -22.27
CA GLU A 134 -8.32 -26.52 -21.11
C GLU A 134 -7.12 -26.20 -20.21
N ILE A 135 -5.92 -26.08 -20.79
CA ILE A 135 -4.71 -25.63 -20.07
C ILE A 135 -4.94 -24.26 -19.41
N ALA A 136 -5.58 -23.32 -20.11
CA ALA A 136 -5.93 -22.04 -19.52
C ALA A 136 -6.96 -22.14 -18.38
N ALA A 137 -7.88 -23.11 -18.44
CA ALA A 137 -8.85 -23.34 -17.37
C ALA A 137 -8.20 -24.00 -16.15
N GLU A 138 -7.32 -24.97 -16.37
CA GLU A 138 -6.51 -25.62 -15.34
C GLU A 138 -5.57 -24.63 -14.67
N ALA A 139 -4.83 -23.82 -15.44
CA ALA A 139 -3.97 -22.78 -14.88
C ALA A 139 -4.77 -21.74 -14.05
N VAL A 140 -6.02 -21.43 -14.43
CA VAL A 140 -6.90 -20.61 -13.59
C VAL A 140 -7.36 -21.38 -12.35
N ALA A 141 -7.65 -22.67 -12.45
CA ALA A 141 -8.00 -23.48 -11.28
C ALA A 141 -6.83 -23.57 -10.31
N GLU A 142 -5.62 -23.94 -10.76
CA GLU A 142 -4.39 -24.02 -9.97
C GLU A 142 -4.08 -22.72 -9.25
N VAL A 143 -4.01 -21.61 -10.00
CA VAL A 143 -3.71 -20.28 -9.45
C VAL A 143 -4.70 -19.88 -8.36
N HIS A 144 -5.91 -20.44 -8.33
CA HIS A 144 -6.92 -20.19 -7.29
C HIS A 144 -7.07 -21.33 -6.27
N ALA A 145 -6.64 -22.55 -6.58
CA ALA A 145 -6.59 -23.70 -5.68
C ALA A 145 -5.42 -23.56 -4.70
N GLU A 146 -4.27 -23.07 -5.17
CA GLU A 146 -3.15 -22.61 -4.32
C GLU A 146 -3.58 -21.51 -3.33
N ARG A 147 -4.72 -20.85 -3.56
CA ARG A 147 -5.30 -19.83 -2.67
C ARG A 147 -6.32 -20.38 -1.67
N GLY A 148 -6.53 -21.70 -1.64
CA GLY A 148 -7.70 -22.36 -1.05
C GLY A 148 -7.98 -22.05 0.42
N GLU A 149 -7.02 -21.51 1.18
CA GLU A 149 -7.19 -21.29 2.62
C GLU A 149 -7.31 -19.82 3.05
N VAL A 150 -6.79 -18.85 2.27
CA VAL A 150 -6.72 -17.41 2.64
C VAL A 150 -7.24 -16.53 1.50
N SER A 151 -8.56 -16.60 1.25
CA SER A 151 -9.27 -15.83 0.21
C SER A 151 -10.32 -14.87 0.79
N VAL A 152 -10.73 -13.87 0.01
CA VAL A 152 -11.78 -12.92 0.43
C VAL A 152 -13.12 -13.64 0.60
N ASP A 153 -13.41 -14.59 -0.29
CA ASP A 153 -14.64 -15.38 -0.22
C ASP A 153 -14.60 -16.39 0.93
N GLY A 154 -13.42 -16.96 1.23
CA GLY A 154 -13.19 -17.77 2.42
C GLY A 154 -13.44 -16.97 3.70
N LEU A 155 -12.87 -15.77 3.79
CA LEU A 155 -13.05 -14.87 4.93
C LEU A 155 -14.53 -14.49 5.10
N ARG A 156 -15.21 -14.14 4.01
CA ARG A 156 -16.65 -13.85 4.04
C ARG A 156 -17.43 -15.04 4.57
N ARG A 157 -17.23 -16.23 4.00
CA ARG A 157 -17.93 -17.45 4.40
C ARG A 157 -17.70 -17.77 5.88
N PHE A 158 -16.47 -17.57 6.37
CA PHE A 158 -16.12 -17.78 7.78
C PHE A 158 -16.85 -16.80 8.70
N LEU A 159 -16.89 -15.51 8.35
CA LEU A 159 -17.54 -14.47 9.17
C LEU A 159 -19.07 -14.54 9.14
N THR A 160 -19.67 -15.05 8.06
CA THR A 160 -21.13 -15.12 7.89
C THR A 160 -21.73 -16.50 8.18
N ASP A 161 -20.92 -17.49 8.59
CA ASP A 161 -21.43 -18.79 9.04
C ASP A 161 -22.21 -18.60 10.35
N PRO A 162 -23.53 -18.83 10.39
CA PRO A 162 -24.37 -18.47 11.55
C PRO A 162 -23.88 -19.03 12.89
N ALA A 163 -23.33 -20.25 12.89
CA ALA A 163 -22.79 -20.86 14.11
C ALA A 163 -21.55 -20.13 14.62
N ARG A 164 -20.66 -19.70 13.71
CA ARG A 164 -19.43 -18.97 14.05
C ARG A 164 -19.69 -17.50 14.32
N SER A 165 -20.60 -16.86 13.60
CA SER A 165 -20.90 -15.44 13.79
C SER A 165 -21.31 -15.14 15.23
N ALA A 166 -22.09 -16.02 15.86
CA ALA A 166 -22.48 -15.90 17.26
C ALA A 166 -21.26 -16.01 18.21
N GLU A 167 -20.39 -17.00 17.99
CA GLU A 167 -19.15 -17.19 18.76
C GLU A 167 -18.22 -15.98 18.63
N LEU A 168 -17.97 -15.54 17.40
CA LEU A 168 -17.11 -14.39 17.09
C LEU A 168 -17.67 -13.08 17.67
N ALA A 169 -18.99 -12.90 17.66
CA ALA A 169 -19.64 -11.76 18.29
C ALA A 169 -19.46 -11.79 19.82
N GLY A 170 -19.52 -12.98 20.45
CA GLY A 170 -19.19 -13.17 21.86
C GLY A 170 -17.74 -12.80 22.17
N LEU A 171 -16.78 -13.33 21.40
CA LEU A 171 -15.36 -13.00 21.55
C LEU A 171 -15.09 -11.50 21.41
N LEU A 172 -15.77 -10.85 20.48
CA LEU A 172 -15.67 -9.41 20.28
C LEU A 172 -16.24 -8.62 21.46
N HIS A 173 -17.40 -9.03 21.96
CA HIS A 173 -17.99 -8.42 23.15
C HIS A 173 -17.07 -8.55 24.36
N ASP A 174 -16.52 -9.75 24.59
CA ASP A 174 -15.60 -10.01 25.71
C ASP A 174 -14.32 -9.17 25.59
N ALA A 175 -13.70 -9.15 24.41
CA ALA A 175 -12.49 -8.37 24.17
C ALA A 175 -12.70 -6.87 24.44
N TRP A 176 -13.84 -6.32 24.03
CA TRP A 176 -14.16 -4.91 24.26
C TRP A 176 -14.58 -4.59 25.70
N SER A 177 -15.21 -5.54 26.39
CA SER A 177 -15.62 -5.38 27.79
C SER A 177 -14.44 -5.48 28.74
N GLN A 178 -13.37 -6.19 28.36
CA GLN A 178 -12.14 -6.35 29.14
C GLN A 178 -11.09 -5.27 28.87
N ARG A 179 -11.43 -4.20 28.11
CA ARG A 179 -10.48 -3.13 27.83
C ARG A 179 -10.04 -2.48 29.15
N PRO A 180 -8.73 -2.30 29.37
CA PRO A 180 -8.25 -1.64 30.56
C PRO A 180 -8.81 -0.21 30.61
N GLU A 181 -9.19 0.24 31.81
CA GLU A 181 -9.56 1.63 31.98
C GLU A 181 -8.38 2.53 31.62
N PRO A 182 -8.61 3.63 30.88
CA PRO A 182 -7.56 4.53 30.48
C PRO A 182 -6.97 5.22 31.71
N ALA A 183 -5.75 4.83 32.09
CA ALA A 183 -4.97 5.58 33.07
C ALA A 183 -4.44 6.87 32.42
N ALA A 184 -4.49 7.98 33.16
CA ALA A 184 -3.84 9.21 32.72
C ALA A 184 -2.32 8.97 32.66
N ALA A 185 -1.76 8.99 31.46
CA ALA A 185 -0.33 8.91 31.24
C ALA A 185 0.24 10.32 31.00
N GLU A 186 1.33 10.64 31.69
CA GLU A 186 2.13 11.82 31.36
C GLU A 186 2.94 11.56 30.07
N PRO A 187 3.22 12.61 29.26
CA PRO A 187 4.04 12.45 28.06
C PRO A 187 5.40 11.85 28.40
N HIS A 188 5.74 10.73 27.77
CA HIS A 188 7.01 10.07 28.03
C HIS A 188 8.17 10.82 27.33
N PRO A 189 9.19 11.32 28.04
CA PRO A 189 10.25 12.18 27.45
C PRO A 189 11.05 11.46 26.36
N GLY A 190 11.16 10.13 26.43
CA GLY A 190 11.79 9.32 25.39
C GLY A 190 11.14 9.41 24.01
N VAL A 191 9.86 9.81 23.92
CA VAL A 191 9.16 10.01 22.63
C VAL A 191 9.77 11.20 21.89
N ALA A 192 9.91 12.34 22.57
CA ALA A 192 10.53 13.53 22.00
C ALA A 192 11.99 13.25 21.62
N ALA A 193 12.76 12.66 22.53
CA ALA A 193 14.16 12.29 22.28
C ALA A 193 14.32 11.37 21.06
N PHE A 194 13.46 10.36 20.89
CA PHE A 194 13.53 9.49 19.72
C PHE A 194 13.19 10.23 18.42
N LEU A 195 12.21 11.16 18.44
CA LEU A 195 11.84 11.96 17.27
C LEU A 195 12.93 12.95 16.82
N ASP A 196 13.85 13.33 17.71
CA ASP A 196 14.98 14.20 17.34
C ASP A 196 16.03 13.48 16.48
N ASP A 197 16.19 12.17 16.66
CA ASP A 197 17.25 11.40 15.99
C ASP A 197 16.74 10.37 14.98
N CYS A 198 15.44 10.02 14.98
CA CYS A 198 14.95 8.87 14.20
C CYS A 198 15.18 8.99 12.67
N ALA A 199 15.32 10.22 12.15
CA ALA A 199 15.53 10.47 10.72
C ALA A 199 16.98 10.30 10.26
N THR A 200 17.94 10.32 11.18
CA THR A 200 19.38 10.39 10.88
C THR A 200 20.17 9.29 11.59
N ALA A 201 19.86 9.04 12.86
CA ALA A 201 20.55 8.10 13.72
C ALA A 201 19.57 7.47 14.74
N PRO A 202 18.57 6.69 14.28
CA PRO A 202 17.58 6.08 15.19
C PRO A 202 18.28 5.18 16.22
N ASP A 203 18.03 5.43 17.51
CA ASP A 203 18.61 4.64 18.62
C ASP A 203 17.79 3.37 18.89
N PRO A 204 18.30 2.16 18.58
CA PRO A 204 17.58 0.92 18.83
C PRO A 204 17.37 0.61 20.31
N ARG A 205 18.21 1.14 21.20
CA ARG A 205 18.08 0.95 22.66
C ARG A 205 16.92 1.78 23.20
N LEU A 206 16.84 3.04 22.79
CA LEU A 206 15.71 3.90 23.14
C LEU A 206 14.40 3.35 22.56
N TRP A 207 14.40 2.90 21.30
CA TRP A 207 13.26 2.23 20.68
C TRP A 207 12.74 1.05 21.52
N ARG A 208 13.65 0.14 21.90
CA ARG A 208 13.31 -1.00 22.75
C ARG A 208 12.83 -0.54 24.13
N ALA A 209 13.46 0.45 24.74
CA ALA A 209 13.03 0.97 26.04
C ALA A 209 11.61 1.56 26.00
N LEU A 210 11.24 2.26 24.92
CA LEU A 210 9.88 2.75 24.72
C LEU A 210 8.86 1.60 24.61
N ALA A 211 9.22 0.52 23.92
CA ALA A 211 8.38 -0.66 23.81
C ALA A 211 8.27 -1.43 25.14
N ASP A 212 9.39 -1.66 25.82
CA ASP A 212 9.43 -2.38 27.11
C ASP A 212 8.63 -1.62 28.20
N ALA A 213 8.62 -0.28 28.14
CA ALA A 213 7.84 0.58 29.04
C ALA A 213 6.36 0.75 28.61
N ALA A 214 5.90 0.06 27.56
CA ALA A 214 4.55 0.12 27.04
C ALA A 214 4.05 1.55 26.74
N VAL A 215 4.95 2.42 26.25
CA VAL A 215 4.66 3.84 26.02
C VAL A 215 3.54 4.04 25.01
N GLY A 216 3.52 3.27 23.92
CA GLY A 216 2.47 3.32 22.92
C GLY A 216 1.10 2.95 23.49
N THR A 217 1.06 1.94 24.37
CA THR A 217 -0.14 1.57 25.13
C THR A 217 -0.60 2.70 26.04
N ALA A 218 0.31 3.26 26.85
CA ALA A 218 0.00 4.33 27.78
C ALA A 218 -0.54 5.57 27.06
N GLU A 219 0.09 5.99 25.96
CA GLU A 219 -0.32 7.16 25.16
C GLU A 219 -1.70 6.97 24.50
N ALA A 220 -2.09 5.72 24.21
CA ALA A 220 -3.38 5.40 23.60
C ALA A 220 -4.57 5.62 24.57
N ALA A 221 -4.34 5.65 25.88
CA ALA A 221 -5.41 5.82 26.88
C ALA A 221 -6.25 7.08 26.62
N SER A 222 -5.62 8.11 26.05
CA SER A 222 -6.29 9.36 25.69
C SER A 222 -7.35 9.22 24.59
N LEU A 223 -7.32 8.14 23.78
CA LEU A 223 -8.21 7.92 22.64
C LEU A 223 -9.68 7.65 23.02
N ASP A 224 -9.92 7.14 24.23
CA ASP A 224 -11.28 6.89 24.74
C ASP A 224 -11.94 8.17 25.28
N ARG A 225 -11.17 9.26 25.41
CA ARG A 225 -11.75 10.57 25.74
C ARG A 225 -12.56 11.12 24.56
N PRO A 226 -13.71 11.78 24.82
CA PRO A 226 -14.51 12.45 23.81
C PRO A 226 -13.67 13.28 22.83
N GLY A 227 -13.91 13.11 21.54
CA GLY A 227 -13.33 13.91 20.46
C GLY A 227 -11.88 13.63 20.10
N VAL A 228 -11.11 12.86 20.90
CA VAL A 228 -9.66 12.68 20.66
C VAL A 228 -9.40 11.85 19.41
N ALA A 229 -9.95 10.63 19.33
CA ALA A 229 -9.80 9.78 18.15
C ALA A 229 -10.47 10.38 16.90
N LEU A 230 -11.55 11.14 17.08
CA LEU A 230 -12.21 11.94 16.03
C LEU A 230 -11.28 13.03 15.49
N GLY A 231 -10.56 13.72 16.38
CA GLY A 231 -9.57 14.75 16.05
C GLY A 231 -8.41 14.22 15.23
N TYR A 232 -7.93 13.00 15.52
CA TYR A 232 -6.97 12.28 14.66
C TYR A 232 -7.59 11.71 13.40
N GLY A 233 -8.92 11.78 13.26
CA GLY A 233 -9.65 11.29 12.10
C GLY A 233 -9.68 9.76 12.02
N LEU A 234 -9.39 9.04 13.10
CA LEU A 234 -9.39 7.58 13.14
C LEU A 234 -10.82 7.02 13.21
N THR A 235 -11.76 7.79 13.76
CA THR A 235 -13.20 7.50 13.81
C THR A 235 -14.04 8.72 13.38
N GLY A 236 -15.30 8.50 13.03
CA GLY A 236 -16.35 9.51 12.88
C GLY A 236 -17.22 9.70 14.12
N ARG A 237 -16.98 8.91 15.17
CA ARG A 237 -17.71 8.94 16.44
C ARG A 237 -16.97 9.78 17.46
N ASP A 238 -17.69 10.24 18.48
CA ASP A 238 -17.08 10.98 19.60
C ASP A 238 -16.11 10.12 20.41
N ARG A 239 -16.41 8.81 20.52
CA ARG A 239 -15.53 7.78 21.09
C ARG A 239 -15.44 6.57 20.16
N PRO A 240 -14.31 5.83 20.14
CA PRO A 240 -14.24 4.54 19.48
C PRO A 240 -15.29 3.58 20.04
N ALA A 241 -15.83 2.71 19.19
CA ALA A 241 -16.78 1.67 19.59
C ALA A 241 -16.41 0.34 18.93
N ALA A 242 -16.92 -0.76 19.50
CA ALA A 242 -16.68 -2.08 18.96
C ALA A 242 -17.05 -2.15 17.46
N PRO A 243 -16.17 -2.70 16.61
CA PRO A 243 -16.50 -2.90 15.20
C PRO A 243 -17.58 -3.98 15.07
N GLU A 244 -18.31 -3.99 13.97
CA GLU A 244 -19.12 -5.14 13.60
C GLU A 244 -18.23 -6.21 12.93
N LEU A 245 -18.71 -7.46 12.83
CA LEU A 245 -18.02 -8.48 12.02
C LEU A 245 -18.01 -8.08 10.54
N GLY A 246 -19.17 -7.63 10.03
CA GLY A 246 -19.37 -7.20 8.65
C GLY A 246 -19.41 -8.34 7.63
N GLU A 247 -20.10 -8.10 6.51
CA GLU A 247 -20.29 -9.12 5.45
C GLU A 247 -19.56 -8.78 4.15
N ARG A 248 -19.29 -7.49 3.93
CA ARG A 248 -18.80 -6.96 2.65
C ARG A 248 -17.76 -5.88 2.91
N ALA A 249 -16.87 -5.72 1.95
CA ALA A 249 -15.87 -4.65 1.94
C ALA A 249 -15.67 -4.14 0.52
N SER A 250 -15.34 -2.85 0.38
CA SER A 250 -15.05 -2.22 -0.91
C SER A 250 -13.90 -1.24 -0.80
N LYS A 251 -12.90 -1.39 -1.68
CA LYS A 251 -11.74 -0.48 -1.74
C LYS A 251 -12.12 0.99 -1.97
N ARG A 252 -13.27 1.26 -2.59
CA ARG A 252 -13.70 2.64 -2.94
C ARG A 252 -14.41 3.37 -1.81
N LYS A 253 -14.89 2.65 -0.79
CA LYS A 253 -15.74 3.19 0.28
C LYS A 253 -15.38 2.59 1.65
N LEU A 254 -14.09 2.46 1.96
CA LEU A 254 -13.69 2.02 3.29
C LEU A 254 -13.99 3.12 4.32
N PRO A 255 -14.65 2.80 5.44
CA PRO A 255 -14.76 3.70 6.58
C PRO A 255 -13.40 4.12 7.13
N LYS A 256 -13.42 5.11 8.02
CA LYS A 256 -12.23 5.50 8.80
C LYS A 256 -11.76 4.28 9.62
N PRO A 257 -10.45 4.16 9.91
CA PRO A 257 -9.85 2.97 10.49
C PRO A 257 -10.65 2.31 11.62
N PHE A 258 -11.06 3.07 12.63
CA PHE A 258 -11.75 2.55 13.82
C PHE A 258 -13.23 2.24 13.60
N ASP A 259 -13.80 2.70 12.49
CA ASP A 259 -15.20 2.45 12.13
C ASP A 259 -15.34 1.28 11.16
N ARG A 260 -14.23 0.65 10.74
CA ARG A 260 -14.24 -0.52 9.87
C ARG A 260 -14.69 -1.75 10.63
N SER A 261 -15.53 -2.56 9.99
CA SER A 261 -15.83 -3.92 10.41
C SER A 261 -14.58 -4.83 10.37
N ILE A 262 -14.63 -5.99 11.04
CA ILE A 262 -13.57 -7.01 10.99
C ILE A 262 -13.30 -7.43 9.54
N MET A 263 -14.35 -7.65 8.74
CA MET A 263 -14.24 -7.92 7.31
C MET A 263 -13.47 -6.82 6.57
N GLU A 264 -13.79 -5.55 6.78
CA GLU A 264 -13.14 -4.42 6.10
C GLU A 264 -11.68 -4.20 6.54
N ARG A 265 -11.34 -4.53 7.78
CA ARG A 265 -9.97 -4.47 8.30
C ARG A 265 -9.08 -5.49 7.62
N LEU A 266 -9.55 -6.72 7.52
CA LEU A 266 -8.79 -7.82 6.91
C LEU A 266 -8.79 -7.73 5.38
N PHE A 267 -9.87 -7.22 4.77
CA PHE A 267 -10.04 -7.20 3.31
C PHE A 267 -8.85 -6.61 2.53
N ALA A 268 -8.25 -5.53 3.02
CA ALA A 268 -7.12 -4.90 2.32
C ALA A 268 -5.93 -5.85 2.18
N ALA A 269 -5.57 -6.57 3.25
CA ALA A 269 -4.47 -7.52 3.27
C ALA A 269 -4.71 -8.71 2.32
N PHE A 270 -5.94 -9.24 2.30
CA PHE A 270 -6.30 -10.35 1.41
C PHE A 270 -6.26 -9.97 -0.07
N THR A 271 -6.29 -8.69 -0.42
CA THR A 271 -6.28 -8.26 -1.83
C THR A 271 -4.89 -7.94 -2.40
N ALA A 272 -3.84 -7.97 -1.58
CA ALA A 272 -2.46 -7.76 -2.01
C ALA A 272 -1.77 -9.11 -2.24
N TRP A 273 -1.65 -9.51 -3.51
CA TRP A 273 -1.20 -10.83 -3.99
C TRP A 273 0.08 -11.36 -3.32
N PHE A 274 1.15 -10.57 -3.32
CA PHE A 274 2.50 -10.97 -2.88
C PHE A 274 2.69 -11.06 -1.36
N GLN A 275 1.62 -10.88 -0.57
CA GLN A 275 1.73 -10.67 0.88
C GLN A 275 0.95 -11.69 1.70
N ARG A 276 0.36 -12.72 1.04
CA ARG A 276 -0.53 -13.70 1.68
C ARG A 276 0.18 -14.96 2.17
N GLU A 277 1.31 -15.35 1.60
CA GLU A 277 2.05 -16.56 2.00
C GLU A 277 2.61 -16.48 3.42
N SER A 278 2.84 -15.27 3.95
CA SER A 278 3.26 -15.04 5.33
C SER A 278 2.09 -14.84 6.30
N MET A 279 0.83 -14.84 5.83
CA MET A 279 -0.33 -14.61 6.68
C MET A 279 -0.77 -15.90 7.35
N ALA A 280 -1.27 -15.77 8.59
CA ALA A 280 -1.92 -16.88 9.28
C ALA A 280 -3.21 -17.31 8.57
N ASP A 281 -3.79 -18.44 8.99
CA ASP A 281 -5.06 -18.92 8.48
C ASP A 281 -6.23 -17.97 8.82
N ILE A 282 -7.36 -18.12 8.14
CA ILE A 282 -8.54 -17.26 8.35
C ILE A 282 -9.00 -17.24 9.82
N PRO A 283 -9.16 -18.38 10.53
CA PRO A 283 -9.55 -18.38 11.93
C PRO A 283 -8.60 -17.54 12.80
N ALA A 284 -7.28 -17.75 12.71
CA ALA A 284 -6.32 -17.01 13.51
C ALA A 284 -6.31 -15.52 13.17
N LEU A 285 -6.44 -15.15 11.89
CA LEU A 285 -6.53 -13.76 11.46
C LEU A 285 -7.78 -13.06 12.03
N VAL A 286 -8.93 -13.72 12.02
CA VAL A 286 -10.19 -13.16 12.54
C VAL A 286 -10.12 -12.99 14.04
N THR A 287 -9.74 -14.02 14.80
CA THR A 287 -9.60 -13.92 16.25
C THR A 287 -8.53 -12.90 16.64
N GLY A 288 -7.41 -12.85 15.90
CA GLY A 288 -6.37 -11.85 16.06
C GLY A 288 -6.88 -10.43 15.83
N GLU A 289 -7.65 -10.19 14.77
CA GLU A 289 -8.22 -8.86 14.50
C GLU A 289 -9.28 -8.44 15.51
N ILE A 290 -10.08 -9.38 16.04
CA ILE A 290 -11.02 -9.10 17.14
C ILE A 290 -10.26 -8.57 18.35
N ARG A 291 -9.22 -9.28 18.80
CA ARG A 291 -8.37 -8.83 19.92
C ARG A 291 -7.69 -7.50 19.62
N ARG A 292 -7.14 -7.36 18.42
CA ARG A 292 -6.49 -6.13 17.94
C ARG A 292 -7.45 -4.95 17.98
N SER A 293 -8.72 -5.13 17.63
CA SER A 293 -9.72 -4.06 17.61
C SER A 293 -10.01 -3.46 18.99
N ALA A 294 -9.86 -4.25 20.06
CA ALA A 294 -10.03 -3.80 21.44
C ALA A 294 -8.74 -3.22 22.06
N ALA A 295 -7.59 -3.49 21.43
CA ALA A 295 -6.29 -3.12 21.93
C ALA A 295 -5.99 -1.61 21.78
N PRO A 296 -5.03 -1.05 22.54
CA PRO A 296 -4.51 0.30 22.35
C PRO A 296 -4.14 0.59 20.90
N TRP A 297 -4.51 1.78 20.41
CA TRP A 297 -4.42 2.18 18.99
C TRP A 297 -5.11 1.23 17.98
N GLN A 298 -5.84 0.23 18.48
CA GLN A 298 -6.35 -0.90 17.71
C GLN A 298 -5.25 -1.62 16.92
N LEU A 299 -4.10 -1.82 17.58
CA LEU A 299 -2.90 -2.52 17.10
C LEU A 299 -2.46 -3.53 18.16
N ALA A 300 -1.89 -4.67 17.78
CA ALA A 300 -1.59 -5.72 18.75
C ALA A 300 -0.19 -5.55 19.37
N GLU A 301 0.76 -5.07 18.58
CA GLU A 301 2.16 -5.03 18.99
C GLU A 301 2.52 -3.66 19.56
N GLU A 302 3.26 -3.68 20.66
CA GLU A 302 3.70 -2.45 21.33
C GLU A 302 4.59 -1.57 20.45
N PRO A 303 5.57 -2.10 19.68
CA PRO A 303 6.32 -1.30 18.72
C PRO A 303 5.43 -0.53 17.72
N SER A 304 4.34 -1.14 17.23
CA SER A 304 3.39 -0.46 16.35
C SER A 304 2.63 0.67 17.06
N ARG A 305 2.28 0.47 18.34
CA ARG A 305 1.63 1.49 19.18
C ARG A 305 2.57 2.65 19.46
N VAL A 306 3.86 2.38 19.73
CA VAL A 306 4.89 3.41 19.88
C VAL A 306 5.03 4.20 18.58
N ALA A 307 5.08 3.54 17.42
CA ALA A 307 5.12 4.22 16.12
C ALA A 307 3.89 5.12 15.87
N MET A 308 2.69 4.72 16.32
CA MET A 308 1.50 5.59 16.29
C MET A 308 1.64 6.83 17.17
N ALA A 309 2.18 6.69 18.38
CA ALA A 309 2.43 7.81 19.29
C ALA A 309 3.47 8.78 18.70
N LEU A 310 4.57 8.25 18.15
CA LEU A 310 5.57 9.05 17.43
C LEU A 310 4.95 9.80 16.24
N GLY A 311 4.11 9.14 15.44
CA GLY A 311 3.44 9.78 14.32
C GLY A 311 2.42 10.85 14.72
N ARG A 312 1.74 10.69 15.85
CA ARG A 312 0.86 11.72 16.43
C ARG A 312 1.64 13.01 16.68
N ASP A 313 2.83 12.91 17.25
CA ASP A 313 3.64 14.06 17.65
C ASP A 313 4.43 14.64 16.46
N ALA A 314 5.03 13.78 15.63
CA ALA A 314 5.69 14.18 14.40
C ALA A 314 4.75 14.91 13.42
N SER A 315 3.46 14.59 13.42
CA SER A 315 2.45 15.23 12.56
C SER A 315 1.82 16.50 13.13
N ALA A 316 2.24 16.96 14.32
CA ALA A 316 1.75 18.20 14.90
C ALA A 316 1.96 19.39 13.95
N GLY A 317 0.94 20.25 13.82
CA GLY A 317 0.96 21.41 12.92
C GLY A 317 0.64 21.13 11.44
N LEU A 318 0.53 19.86 11.00
CA LEU A 318 0.18 19.56 9.60
C LEU A 318 -1.25 20.02 9.27
N GLY A 319 -1.37 20.92 8.28
CA GLY A 319 -2.65 21.49 7.85
C GLY A 319 -3.14 22.66 8.71
N ALA A 320 -2.34 23.14 9.67
CA ALA A 320 -2.60 24.39 10.37
C ALA A 320 -2.25 25.60 9.49
N ASP A 321 -3.01 26.69 9.63
CA ASP A 321 -2.75 27.95 8.92
C ASP A 321 -1.44 28.59 9.41
N GLU A 322 -1.24 28.57 10.72
CA GLU A 322 -0.01 28.97 11.39
C GLU A 322 0.48 27.78 12.25
N PRO A 323 1.44 26.98 11.74
CA PRO A 323 1.94 25.84 12.49
C PRO A 323 2.80 26.33 13.65
N PRO A 324 2.74 25.66 14.82
CA PRO A 324 3.63 25.98 15.94
C PRO A 324 5.10 25.76 15.55
N GLU A 325 6.00 26.26 16.41
CA GLU A 325 7.42 25.91 16.34
C GLU A 325 7.59 24.38 16.37
N ALA A 326 8.55 23.89 15.60
CA ALA A 326 8.74 22.45 15.46
C ALA A 326 9.19 21.84 16.80
N ALA A 327 8.47 20.83 17.26
CA ALA A 327 8.72 20.21 18.56
C ALA A 327 9.87 19.19 18.56
N SER A 328 10.34 18.78 17.38
CA SER A 328 11.44 17.83 17.17
C SER A 328 11.97 17.90 15.74
N ASP A 329 13.13 17.28 15.47
CA ASP A 329 13.70 17.20 14.11
C ASP A 329 12.74 16.49 13.13
N ALA A 330 12.16 15.34 13.53
CA ALA A 330 11.18 14.64 12.69
C ALA A 330 9.96 15.52 12.37
N ASN A 331 9.44 16.27 13.36
CA ASN A 331 8.34 17.19 13.13
C ASN A 331 8.74 18.31 12.17
N ALA A 332 9.91 18.91 12.35
CA ALA A 332 10.44 19.94 11.47
C ALA A 332 10.54 19.45 10.01
N ARG A 333 11.06 18.24 9.81
CA ARG A 333 11.17 17.63 8.48
C ARG A 333 9.82 17.39 7.81
N LEU A 334 8.84 16.86 8.54
CA LEU A 334 7.49 16.65 8.00
C LEU A 334 6.81 17.97 7.63
N LEU A 335 6.90 18.98 8.50
CA LEU A 335 6.36 20.33 8.23
C LEU A 335 7.04 20.98 7.02
N ASN A 336 8.37 20.89 6.93
CA ASN A 336 9.14 21.43 5.80
C ASN A 336 8.79 20.74 4.49
N ARG A 337 8.61 19.42 4.49
CA ARG A 337 8.14 18.68 3.30
C ARG A 337 6.76 19.16 2.87
N TRP A 338 5.82 19.24 3.81
CA TRP A 338 4.46 19.68 3.55
C TRP A 338 4.41 21.09 2.95
N ARG A 339 5.15 22.04 3.53
CA ARG A 339 5.20 23.43 3.06
C ARG A 339 5.80 23.59 1.66
N ARG A 340 6.71 22.70 1.23
CA ARG A 340 7.32 22.75 -0.10
C ARG A 340 6.36 22.38 -1.23
N GLU A 341 5.19 21.82 -0.93
CA GLU A 341 4.19 21.49 -1.93
C GLU A 341 3.52 22.78 -2.46
N SER A 342 3.66 23.03 -3.77
CA SER A 342 3.33 24.32 -4.40
C SER A 342 1.87 24.77 -4.23
N TYR A 343 0.94 23.83 -4.07
CA TYR A 343 -0.48 24.14 -3.88
C TYR A 343 -0.83 24.53 -2.43
N VAL A 344 0.00 24.15 -1.45
CA VAL A 344 -0.32 24.32 -0.02
C VAL A 344 -0.42 25.79 0.35
N HIS A 345 0.58 26.59 -0.01
CA HIS A 345 0.57 28.04 0.27
C HIS A 345 -0.58 28.78 -0.41
N ARG A 346 -0.94 28.36 -1.63
CA ARG A 346 -2.07 28.95 -2.35
C ARG A 346 -3.38 28.63 -1.66
N VAL A 347 -3.58 27.40 -1.21
CA VAL A 347 -4.85 26.94 -0.60
C VAL A 347 -5.03 27.48 0.82
N LEU A 348 -3.98 27.52 1.64
CA LEU A 348 -4.07 28.02 3.03
C LEU A 348 -4.41 29.52 3.11
N ARG A 349 -4.08 30.30 2.07
CA ARG A 349 -4.40 31.74 2.00
C ARG A 349 -5.79 32.05 1.45
N LEU A 350 -6.52 31.04 0.95
CA LEU A 350 -7.87 31.26 0.44
C LEU A 350 -8.87 31.38 1.61
N PRO A 351 -9.70 32.42 1.64
CA PRO A 351 -10.70 32.63 2.70
C PRO A 351 -11.90 31.66 2.63
N ASP A 352 -11.96 30.75 1.64
CA ASP A 352 -13.12 29.91 1.35
C ASP A 352 -12.94 28.43 1.77
N PRO A 353 -13.94 27.78 2.38
CA PRO A 353 -14.01 26.32 2.60
C PRO A 353 -14.23 25.52 1.31
N SER A 354 -13.43 25.79 0.27
CA SER A 354 -13.44 24.98 -0.96
C SER A 354 -13.11 23.52 -0.65
N ALA A 355 -13.46 22.62 -1.58
CA ALA A 355 -13.11 21.21 -1.49
C ALA A 355 -11.59 20.99 -1.23
N MET A 356 -10.76 21.88 -1.77
CA MET A 356 -9.31 21.84 -1.58
C MET A 356 -8.89 22.31 -0.18
N GLY A 357 -9.57 23.31 0.38
CA GLY A 357 -9.30 23.87 1.70
C GLY A 357 -9.52 22.86 2.82
N TRP A 358 -10.60 22.07 2.78
CA TRP A 358 -10.82 21.03 3.80
C TRP A 358 -9.81 19.88 3.69
N GLU A 359 -9.33 19.57 2.47
CA GLU A 359 -8.32 18.53 2.26
C GLU A 359 -6.97 18.93 2.85
N VAL A 360 -6.52 20.16 2.59
CA VAL A 360 -5.28 20.74 3.13
C VAL A 360 -5.33 20.85 4.65
N ARG A 361 -6.43 21.38 5.22
CA ARG A 361 -6.63 21.44 6.67
C ARG A 361 -6.83 20.06 7.31
N GLY A 362 -7.24 19.08 6.51
CA GLY A 362 -7.41 17.68 6.91
C GLY A 362 -6.13 16.84 6.88
N THR A 363 -4.97 17.42 6.57
CA THR A 363 -3.73 16.69 6.31
C THR A 363 -3.27 15.84 7.50
N ARG A 364 -3.29 16.37 8.73
CA ARG A 364 -2.96 15.57 9.93
C ARG A 364 -3.86 14.34 10.07
N ARG A 365 -5.17 14.49 9.83
CA ARG A 365 -6.13 13.37 9.88
C ARG A 365 -5.86 12.34 8.79
N ALA A 366 -5.55 12.79 7.57
CA ALA A 366 -5.18 11.89 6.48
C ALA A 366 -3.88 11.13 6.78
N TYR A 367 -2.89 11.82 7.36
CA TYR A 367 -1.62 11.26 7.81
C TYR A 367 -1.83 10.15 8.85
N MET A 368 -2.57 10.42 9.92
CA MET A 368 -2.82 9.44 10.99
C MET A 368 -3.53 8.19 10.47
N ARG A 369 -4.53 8.35 9.59
CA ARG A 369 -5.19 7.21 8.93
C ARG A 369 -4.21 6.38 8.10
N ARG A 370 -3.32 7.05 7.36
CA ARG A 370 -2.36 6.38 6.48
C ARG A 370 -1.31 5.63 7.28
N LEU A 371 -0.82 6.20 8.37
CA LEU A 371 0.11 5.56 9.28
C LEU A 371 -0.51 4.30 9.91
N TRP A 372 -1.73 4.42 10.46
CA TRP A 372 -2.44 3.28 11.04
C TRP A 372 -2.60 2.13 10.03
N VAL A 373 -3.04 2.42 8.80
CA VAL A 373 -3.23 1.39 7.76
C VAL A 373 -1.93 0.64 7.43
N ARG A 374 -0.78 1.33 7.51
CA ARG A 374 0.52 0.70 7.25
C ARG A 374 0.95 -0.20 8.38
N LEU A 375 0.86 0.29 9.61
CA LEU A 375 1.21 -0.48 10.81
C LEU A 375 0.30 -1.70 10.95
N HIS A 376 -1.02 -1.51 10.82
CA HIS A 376 -2.00 -2.61 10.78
C HIS A 376 -1.65 -3.64 9.70
N GLY A 377 -1.34 -3.18 8.48
CA GLY A 377 -0.91 -4.06 7.40
C GLY A 377 0.38 -4.82 7.71
N ARG A 378 1.37 -4.20 8.38
CA ARG A 378 2.61 -4.87 8.80
C ARG A 378 2.32 -5.97 9.82
N GLU A 379 1.49 -5.69 10.82
CA GLU A 379 1.11 -6.69 11.83
C GLU A 379 0.37 -7.89 11.21
N LEU A 380 -0.50 -7.66 10.23
CA LEU A 380 -1.16 -8.76 9.50
C LEU A 380 -0.18 -9.63 8.69
N ARG A 381 0.99 -9.10 8.32
CA ARG A 381 2.06 -9.81 7.62
C ARG A 381 3.12 -10.41 8.54
N GLY A 382 2.97 -10.23 9.87
CA GLY A 382 3.99 -10.63 10.84
C GLY A 382 5.28 -9.81 10.76
N GLU A 383 5.25 -8.62 10.17
CA GLU A 383 6.42 -7.75 10.02
C GLU A 383 6.61 -6.90 11.28
N ALA A 384 7.63 -7.20 12.07
CA ALA A 384 8.02 -6.36 13.21
C ALA A 384 8.42 -4.95 12.76
N THR A 385 8.21 -3.93 13.60
CA THR A 385 8.68 -2.56 13.33
C THR A 385 10.02 -2.34 14.03
N ALA A 386 11.09 -2.16 13.25
CA ALA A 386 12.42 -1.87 13.76
C ALA A 386 12.70 -0.36 13.85
N ALA A 387 13.68 0.02 14.66
CA ALA A 387 14.02 1.41 14.93
C ALA A 387 14.43 2.18 13.66
N ASP A 388 15.19 1.53 12.78
CA ASP A 388 15.68 2.08 11.51
C ASP A 388 14.59 2.26 10.43
N GLU A 389 13.45 1.61 10.61
CA GLU A 389 12.31 1.74 9.70
C GLU A 389 11.33 2.85 10.11
N VAL A 390 11.43 3.37 11.33
CA VAL A 390 10.43 4.30 11.89
C VAL A 390 10.32 5.55 11.03
N TRP A 391 11.43 6.17 10.66
CA TRP A 391 11.40 7.36 9.83
C TRP A 391 10.77 7.11 8.45
N ASP A 392 11.09 5.99 7.82
CA ASP A 392 10.49 5.62 6.53
C ASP A 392 8.97 5.41 6.62
N LEU A 393 8.49 4.86 7.74
CA LEU A 393 7.05 4.76 8.02
C LEU A 393 6.41 6.14 8.17
N LEU A 394 6.99 7.02 8.98
CA LEU A 394 6.49 8.36 9.25
C LEU A 394 6.50 9.23 7.99
N ASP A 395 7.67 9.40 7.36
CA ASP A 395 7.83 10.20 6.14
C ASP A 395 7.04 9.62 4.97
N GLY A 396 7.07 8.30 4.81
CA GLY A 396 6.31 7.63 3.78
C GLY A 396 4.80 7.91 3.93
N ALA A 397 4.27 8.01 5.15
CA ALA A 397 2.84 8.21 5.37
C ALA A 397 2.42 9.58 4.84
N LEU A 398 3.24 10.61 5.11
CA LEU A 398 3.04 11.94 4.55
C LEU A 398 3.21 11.94 3.03
N ARG A 399 4.25 11.30 2.49
CA ARG A 399 4.46 11.19 1.02
C ARG A 399 3.23 10.64 0.31
N SER A 400 2.59 9.62 0.88
CA SER A 400 1.38 9.03 0.30
C SER A 400 0.16 9.97 0.37
N VAL A 401 0.01 10.75 1.45
CA VAL A 401 -1.06 11.74 1.56
C VAL A 401 -0.88 12.85 0.53
N VAL A 402 0.34 13.38 0.43
CA VAL A 402 0.71 14.42 -0.54
C VAL A 402 0.44 13.95 -1.97
N MET A 403 0.82 12.71 -2.31
CA MET A 403 0.59 12.13 -3.63
C MET A 403 -0.91 12.04 -3.96
N ASP A 404 -1.72 11.56 -3.02
CA ASP A 404 -3.18 11.48 -3.20
C ASP A 404 -3.82 12.86 -3.40
N GLN A 405 -3.41 13.86 -2.61
CA GLN A 405 -3.90 15.24 -2.72
C GLN A 405 -3.52 15.84 -4.08
N ARG A 406 -2.27 15.63 -4.54
CA ARG A 406 -1.82 16.07 -5.88
C ARG A 406 -2.63 15.44 -7.00
N ASP A 407 -2.88 14.13 -6.93
CA ASP A 407 -3.65 13.42 -7.95
C ASP A 407 -5.13 13.81 -7.96
N ARG A 408 -5.69 14.21 -6.81
CA ARG A 408 -7.05 14.78 -6.76
C ARG A 408 -7.10 16.18 -7.33
N LEU A 409 -6.12 17.03 -7.00
CA LEU A 409 -6.00 18.38 -7.55
C LEU A 409 -5.91 18.35 -9.08
N LYS A 410 -5.03 17.52 -9.65
CA LYS A 410 -4.93 17.31 -11.10
C LYS A 410 -6.27 16.94 -11.72
N ARG A 411 -6.95 15.93 -11.15
CA ARG A 411 -8.27 15.49 -11.61
C ARG A 411 -9.38 16.54 -11.45
N SER A 412 -9.24 17.48 -10.53
CA SER A 412 -10.20 18.60 -10.39
C SER A 412 -9.98 19.62 -11.49
N LEU A 413 -8.72 19.99 -11.73
CA LEU A 413 -8.34 20.95 -12.78
C LEU A 413 -8.68 20.42 -14.19
N GLU A 414 -8.44 19.15 -14.47
CA GLU A 414 -8.82 18.49 -15.73
C GLU A 414 -10.34 18.57 -15.98
N ARG A 415 -11.15 18.36 -14.92
CA ARG A 415 -12.63 18.43 -15.01
C ARG A 415 -13.18 19.84 -15.17
N GLU A 416 -12.47 20.86 -14.71
CA GLU A 416 -12.83 22.27 -14.92
C GLU A 416 -12.43 22.74 -16.33
N GLY A 417 -11.30 22.24 -16.86
CA GLY A 417 -10.86 22.47 -18.23
C GLY A 417 -11.80 21.88 -19.29
N ASP A 418 -12.38 20.69 -19.05
CA ASP A 418 -13.35 20.06 -19.96
C ASP A 418 -14.76 20.70 -19.91
N ARG A 419 -15.01 21.63 -18.98
CA ARG A 419 -16.30 22.33 -18.83
C ARG A 419 -16.27 23.77 -19.36
N SER A 420 -15.11 24.24 -19.83
CA SER A 420 -14.93 25.54 -20.50
C SER A 420 -14.69 25.30 -21.98
#